data_AF-A0A4R4YRE5-F1
#
_entry.id   AF-A0A4R4YRE5-F1
#
_cell.length_a   1.000
_cell.length_b   1.000
_cell.length_c   1.000
_cell.angle_alpha   90.00
_cell.angle_beta   90.00
_cell.angle_gamma   90.00
#
_symmetry.space_group_name_H-M   'P 1'
#
loop_
_entity.id
_entity.type
_entity.pdbx_description
1 polymer ?
#
loop_
_entity_poly.entity_id
_entity_poly.type
_entity_poly.pdbx_seq_one_letter_code
_entity_poly.pdbx_strand_id
1 'polypeptide(L)'
;MDGHKLKEIQDKRAPKPAWKIALKFAMNKRGTPYVWGGTSPRGYDCSGLMLRAYQKAGIQLPRVAADQYAAFDKKVSWKNLKPGDLVFFSNLGHVGMISRPGYMVHAPRTGDVVKEEKLSAWRRSAFVGGVRPDRKGVREWREFVKQRDEPAPSMPTATL
;
A
#
# COMPACT_ATOMS: atom_id res chain seq x y z
N MET A 1 43.19 14.91 -1.84
CA MET A 1 42.08 14.90 -2.81
C MET A 1 40.90 14.20 -2.17
N ASP A 2 39.87 14.95 -1.80
CA ASP A 2 38.99 14.66 -0.67
C ASP A 2 37.89 13.63 -0.94
N GLY A 3 38.04 12.44 -0.35
CA GLY A 3 37.04 11.37 -0.38
C GLY A 3 35.68 11.74 0.26
N HIS A 4 35.61 12.84 1.01
CA HIS A 4 34.36 13.37 1.55
C HIS A 4 33.41 13.90 0.46
N LYS A 5 33.95 14.50 -0.60
CA LYS A 5 33.14 15.10 -1.68
C LYS A 5 32.45 14.04 -2.54
N LEU A 6 33.06 12.86 -2.69
CA LEU A 6 32.51 11.76 -3.50
C LEU A 6 31.33 11.05 -2.83
N LYS A 7 31.36 10.85 -1.50
CA LYS A 7 30.23 10.29 -0.75
C LYS A 7 29.00 11.19 -0.80
N GLU A 8 29.18 12.51 -0.66
CA GLU A 8 28.07 13.47 -0.67
C GLU A 8 27.39 13.60 -2.06
N ILE A 9 28.16 13.42 -3.14
CA ILE A 9 27.62 13.43 -4.52
C ILE A 9 26.90 12.12 -4.86
N GLN A 10 27.35 10.97 -4.31
CA GLN A 10 26.64 9.69 -4.45
C GLN A 10 25.34 9.64 -3.63
N ASP A 11 25.31 10.24 -2.44
CA ASP A 11 24.13 10.23 -1.56
C ASP A 11 22.95 11.05 -2.14
N LYS A 12 23.26 12.13 -2.87
CA LYS A 12 22.26 12.94 -3.61
C LYS A 12 21.67 12.22 -4.84
N ARG A 13 22.27 11.09 -5.26
CA ARG A 13 21.82 10.27 -6.40
C ARG A 13 21.15 8.96 -5.98
N ALA A 14 21.09 8.66 -4.69
CA ALA A 14 20.35 7.50 -4.20
C ALA A 14 18.86 7.65 -4.57
N PRO A 15 18.24 6.65 -5.20
CA PRO A 15 16.82 6.72 -5.54
C PRO A 15 16.01 6.94 -4.27
N LYS A 16 15.13 7.95 -4.29
CA LYS A 16 14.28 8.28 -3.13
C LYS A 16 13.57 7.01 -2.65
N PRO A 17 13.51 6.76 -1.31
CA PRO A 17 12.77 5.63 -0.78
C PRO A 17 11.36 5.58 -1.34
N ALA A 18 10.91 4.40 -1.78
CA ALA A 18 9.63 4.24 -2.48
C ALA A 18 8.47 4.83 -1.67
N TRP A 19 8.48 4.64 -0.35
CA TRP A 19 7.48 5.17 0.55
C TRP A 19 7.38 6.72 0.52
N LYS A 20 8.48 7.45 0.34
CA LYS A 20 8.45 8.92 0.25
C LYS A 20 7.72 9.38 -1.01
N ILE A 21 7.92 8.66 -2.12
CA ILE A 21 7.25 8.94 -3.39
C ILE A 21 5.76 8.62 -3.27
N ALA A 22 5.42 7.46 -2.70
CA ALA A 22 4.04 7.03 -2.49
C ALA A 22 3.29 7.98 -1.55
N LEU A 23 3.89 8.32 -0.40
CA LEU A 23 3.29 9.24 0.55
C LEU A 23 3.07 10.62 -0.04
N LYS A 24 4.06 11.17 -0.76
CA LYS A 24 3.89 12.45 -1.47
C LYS A 24 2.72 12.40 -2.46
N PHE A 25 2.59 11.31 -3.22
CA PHE A 25 1.48 11.14 -4.14
C PHE A 25 0.14 11.17 -3.40
N ALA A 26 -0.04 10.34 -2.36
CA ALA A 26 -1.30 10.25 -1.64
C ALA A 26 -1.68 11.57 -0.94
N MET A 27 -0.71 12.25 -0.33
CA MET A 27 -0.94 13.55 0.31
C MET A 27 -1.36 14.64 -0.68
N ASN A 28 -0.87 14.58 -1.92
CA ASN A 28 -1.28 15.47 -3.01
C ASN A 28 -2.67 15.15 -3.57
N LYS A 29 -3.30 14.04 -3.16
CA LYS A 29 -4.68 13.69 -3.55
C LYS A 29 -5.71 14.10 -2.51
N ARG A 30 -5.30 14.66 -1.38
CA ARG A 30 -6.25 15.19 -0.38
C ARG A 30 -7.25 16.15 -1.04
N GLY A 31 -8.52 16.04 -0.66
CA GLY A 31 -9.64 16.76 -1.27
C GLY A 31 -10.24 16.09 -2.50
N THR A 32 -9.60 15.07 -3.09
CA THR A 32 -10.21 14.31 -4.20
C THR A 32 -11.39 13.48 -3.68
N PRO A 33 -12.56 13.45 -4.35
CA PRO A 33 -13.70 12.66 -3.91
C PRO A 33 -13.40 11.16 -3.81
N TYR A 34 -14.06 10.51 -2.85
CA TYR A 34 -14.15 9.06 -2.86
C TYR A 34 -15.06 8.58 -4.00
N VAL A 35 -14.59 7.61 -4.77
CA VAL A 35 -15.40 6.91 -5.77
C VAL A 35 -15.10 5.42 -5.65
N TRP A 36 -16.15 4.60 -5.42
CA TRP A 36 -16.02 3.15 -5.39
C TRP A 36 -15.42 2.64 -6.70
N GLY A 37 -14.37 1.81 -6.65
CA GLY A 37 -13.65 1.39 -7.86
C GLY A 37 -12.67 2.44 -8.40
N GLY A 38 -12.64 3.65 -7.84
CA GLY A 38 -11.87 4.79 -8.33
C GLY A 38 -10.35 4.61 -8.23
N THR A 39 -9.65 4.92 -9.32
CA THR A 39 -8.17 4.89 -9.39
C THR A 39 -7.59 6.09 -10.15
N SER A 40 -8.31 7.20 -10.26
CA SER A 40 -7.94 8.32 -11.13
C SER A 40 -8.09 9.66 -10.42
N PRO A 41 -7.56 10.77 -10.98
CA PRO A 41 -7.79 12.10 -10.42
C PRO A 41 -9.26 12.51 -10.28
N ARG A 42 -10.20 11.83 -10.97
CA ARG A 42 -11.64 12.04 -10.82
C ARG A 42 -12.21 11.43 -9.53
N GLY A 43 -11.47 10.51 -8.90
CA GLY A 43 -11.91 9.83 -7.69
C GLY A 43 -11.08 8.59 -7.36
N TYR A 44 -10.89 8.36 -6.06
CA TYR A 44 -10.18 7.21 -5.52
C TYR A 44 -11.04 6.48 -4.50
N ASP A 45 -10.97 5.15 -4.46
CA ASP A 45 -11.32 4.41 -3.24
C ASP A 45 -10.08 4.12 -2.40
N CYS A 46 -10.27 3.46 -1.25
CA CYS A 46 -9.22 3.22 -0.28
C CYS A 46 -8.02 2.50 -0.90
N SER A 47 -8.24 1.35 -1.53
CA SER A 47 -7.21 0.52 -2.15
C SER A 47 -6.69 1.08 -3.47
N GLY A 48 -7.53 1.79 -4.22
CA GLY A 48 -7.18 2.48 -5.46
C GLY A 48 -6.24 3.65 -5.25
N LEU A 49 -6.37 4.38 -4.14
CA LEU A 49 -5.40 5.41 -3.74
C LEU A 49 -4.03 4.78 -3.45
N MET A 50 -3.98 3.70 -2.68
CA MET A 50 -2.73 3.01 -2.32
C MET A 50 -2.05 2.43 -3.56
N LEU A 51 -2.83 1.80 -4.43
CA LEU A 51 -2.41 1.27 -5.72
C LEU A 51 -1.65 2.33 -6.53
N ARG A 52 -2.25 3.51 -6.74
CA ARG A 52 -1.64 4.56 -7.56
C ARG A 52 -0.45 5.22 -6.87
N ALA A 53 -0.50 5.38 -5.54
CA ALA A 53 0.61 5.92 -4.76
C ALA A 53 1.87 5.06 -4.92
N TYR A 54 1.74 3.74 -4.72
CA TYR A 54 2.86 2.83 -4.85
C TYR A 54 3.26 2.54 -6.29
N GLN A 55 2.31 2.55 -7.23
CA GLN A 55 2.61 2.50 -8.67
C GLN A 55 3.53 3.67 -9.07
N LYS A 56 3.27 4.88 -8.57
CA LYS A 56 4.15 6.05 -8.80
C LYS A 56 5.56 5.86 -8.23
N ALA A 57 5.70 5.05 -7.18
CA ALA A 57 6.97 4.68 -6.56
C ALA A 57 7.67 3.48 -7.25
N GLY A 58 7.02 2.88 -8.27
CA GLY A 58 7.52 1.72 -9.01
C GLY A 58 7.22 0.38 -8.32
N ILE A 59 6.20 0.32 -7.47
CA ILE A 59 5.73 -0.90 -6.79
C ILE A 59 4.29 -1.17 -7.23
N GLN A 60 4.05 -2.31 -7.86
CA GLN A 60 2.72 -2.68 -8.34
C GLN A 60 1.93 -3.38 -7.23
N LEU A 61 0.89 -2.74 -6.71
CA LEU A 61 -0.01 -3.38 -5.76
C LEU A 61 -1.17 -4.07 -6.49
N PRO A 62 -1.79 -5.09 -5.86
CA PRO A 62 -3.11 -5.57 -6.26
C PRO A 62 -4.18 -4.49 -6.12
N ARG A 63 -5.32 -4.70 -6.80
CA ARG A 63 -6.40 -3.71 -6.82
C ARG A 63 -7.16 -3.62 -5.49
N VAL A 64 -7.40 -4.74 -4.84
CA VAL A 64 -8.29 -4.84 -3.67
C VAL A 64 -7.47 -4.86 -2.37
N ALA A 65 -8.02 -4.29 -1.28
CA ALA A 65 -7.33 -4.17 0.00
C ALA A 65 -6.90 -5.53 0.59
N ALA A 66 -7.74 -6.56 0.49
CA ALA A 66 -7.41 -7.90 0.96
C ALA A 66 -6.18 -8.47 0.23
N ASP A 67 -6.13 -8.33 -1.10
CA ASP A 67 -5.00 -8.77 -1.90
C ASP A 67 -3.74 -7.95 -1.63
N GLN A 68 -3.89 -6.63 -1.41
CA GLN A 68 -2.77 -5.77 -0.99
C GLN A 68 -2.16 -6.22 0.33
N TYR A 69 -2.98 -6.68 1.26
CA TYR A 69 -2.51 -7.27 2.51
C TYR A 69 -1.85 -8.63 2.27
N ALA A 70 -2.44 -9.49 1.45
CA ALA A 70 -1.95 -10.84 1.16
C ALA A 70 -0.62 -10.83 0.38
N ALA A 71 -0.37 -9.81 -0.45
CA ALA A 71 0.83 -9.69 -1.29
C ALA A 71 2.17 -9.54 -0.54
N PHE A 72 2.15 -9.49 0.79
CA PHE A 72 3.36 -9.38 1.62
C PHE A 72 3.30 -10.33 2.80
N ASP A 73 4.21 -11.29 2.91
CA ASP A 73 4.22 -12.23 4.05
C ASP A 73 4.50 -11.53 5.38
N LYS A 74 5.44 -10.58 5.36
CA LYS A 74 5.85 -9.84 6.55
C LYS A 74 4.81 -8.78 6.91
N LYS A 75 4.06 -9.07 7.97
CA LYS A 75 3.10 -8.13 8.55
C LYS A 75 3.79 -7.19 9.55
N VAL A 76 3.26 -5.97 9.66
CA VAL A 76 3.70 -4.93 10.59
C VAL A 76 2.67 -4.81 11.70
N SER A 77 3.11 -4.94 12.95
CA SER A 77 2.26 -4.73 14.13
C SER A 77 2.02 -3.23 14.38
N TRP A 78 0.95 -2.91 15.12
CA TRP A 78 0.56 -1.54 15.45
C TRP A 78 1.71 -0.68 16.01
N LYS A 79 2.52 -1.26 16.90
CA LYS A 79 3.63 -0.57 17.57
C LYS A 79 4.82 -0.28 16.64
N ASN A 80 4.91 -0.99 15.51
CA ASN A 80 6.03 -0.93 14.58
C ASN A 80 5.71 -0.16 13.29
N LEU A 81 4.55 0.51 13.25
CA LEU A 81 4.10 1.29 12.12
C LEU A 81 5.01 2.50 11.88
N LYS A 82 5.38 2.70 10.61
CA LYS A 82 6.25 3.78 10.13
C LYS A 82 5.59 4.47 8.93
N PRO A 83 5.96 5.74 8.63
CA PRO A 83 5.51 6.41 7.42
C PRO A 83 5.73 5.55 6.17
N GLY A 84 4.67 5.46 5.36
CA GLY A 84 4.62 4.57 4.20
C GLY A 84 3.93 3.23 4.45
N ASP A 85 3.91 2.71 5.67
CA ASP A 85 3.25 1.42 5.90
C ASP A 85 1.77 1.50 5.53
N LEU A 86 1.28 0.49 4.83
CA LEU A 86 -0.15 0.33 4.61
C LEU A 86 -0.76 -0.29 5.86
N VAL A 87 -1.90 0.23 6.30
CA VAL A 87 -2.64 -0.24 7.47
C VAL A 87 -4.04 -0.67 7.07
N PHE A 88 -4.44 -1.85 7.54
CA PHE A 88 -5.67 -2.51 7.14
C PHE A 88 -6.60 -2.66 8.34
N PHE A 89 -7.89 -2.46 8.10
CA PHE A 89 -8.92 -2.43 9.13
C PHE A 89 -10.17 -3.20 8.70
N SER A 90 -11.04 -3.49 9.68
CA SER A 90 -12.41 -3.94 9.44
C SER A 90 -12.48 -5.17 8.52
N ASN A 91 -11.80 -6.24 8.91
CA ASN A 91 -11.69 -7.48 8.12
C ASN A 91 -11.19 -7.24 6.67
N LEU A 92 -10.15 -6.41 6.53
CA LEU A 92 -9.55 -6.01 5.25
C LEU A 92 -10.49 -5.19 4.33
N GLY A 93 -11.63 -4.70 4.84
CA GLY A 93 -12.55 -3.84 4.09
C GLY A 93 -12.04 -2.41 3.88
N HIS A 94 -11.02 -1.97 4.64
CA HIS A 94 -10.45 -0.64 4.50
C HIS A 94 -8.93 -0.64 4.60
N VAL A 95 -8.27 0.19 3.78
CA VAL A 95 -6.82 0.42 3.82
C VAL A 95 -6.49 1.92 3.85
N GLY A 96 -5.42 2.27 4.54
CA GLY A 96 -4.79 3.59 4.49
C GLY A 96 -3.27 3.47 4.51
N MET A 97 -2.56 4.59 4.38
CA MET A 97 -1.10 4.64 4.48
C MET A 97 -0.69 5.57 5.62
N ILE A 98 0.21 5.11 6.48
CA ILE A 98 0.76 5.94 7.56
C ILE A 98 1.48 7.15 6.97
N SER A 99 1.05 8.34 7.34
CA SER A 99 1.64 9.60 6.90
C SER A 99 2.71 10.09 7.87
N ARG A 100 2.45 9.90 9.16
CA ARG A 100 3.32 10.28 10.30
C ARG A 100 2.85 9.51 11.56
N PRO A 101 3.60 9.52 12.67
CA PRO A 101 3.21 8.78 13.88
C PRO A 101 1.76 9.09 14.31
N GLY A 102 0.92 8.06 14.35
CA GLY A 102 -0.48 8.16 14.77
C GLY A 102 -1.45 8.73 13.72
N TYR A 103 -1.03 8.92 12.46
CA TYR A 103 -1.88 9.44 11.39
C TYR A 103 -1.75 8.62 10.11
N MET A 104 -2.82 8.58 9.32
CA MET A 104 -2.84 7.97 8.00
C MET A 104 -3.50 8.88 6.97
N VAL A 105 -3.10 8.73 5.71
CA VAL A 105 -3.84 9.24 4.55
C VAL A 105 -4.66 8.10 3.92
N HIS A 106 -5.92 8.37 3.60
CA HIS A 106 -6.84 7.39 3.03
C HIS A 106 -7.95 8.05 2.21
N ALA A 107 -8.69 7.26 1.43
CA ALA A 107 -10.01 7.61 0.89
C ALA A 107 -11.07 6.82 1.68
N PRO A 108 -11.83 7.45 2.61
CA PRO A 108 -12.59 6.75 3.64
C PRO A 108 -13.83 6.02 3.14
N ARG A 109 -14.72 6.70 2.41
CA ARG A 109 -16.03 6.20 1.97
C ARG A 109 -16.72 7.20 1.04
N THR A 110 -17.78 6.75 0.36
CA THR A 110 -18.67 7.59 -0.45
C THR A 110 -19.18 8.80 0.33
N GLY A 111 -19.25 9.96 -0.34
CA GLY A 111 -19.67 11.23 0.27
C GLY A 111 -18.57 11.96 1.05
N ASP A 112 -17.34 11.44 1.03
CA ASP A 112 -16.18 12.04 1.69
C ASP A 112 -15.01 12.12 0.70
N VAL A 113 -13.90 12.71 1.13
CA VAL A 113 -12.72 12.98 0.30
C VAL A 113 -11.49 12.26 0.84
N VAL A 114 -10.48 12.12 -0.02
CA VAL A 114 -9.14 11.75 0.44
C VAL A 114 -8.68 12.74 1.51
N LYS A 115 -8.26 12.24 2.66
CA LYS A 115 -7.85 13.07 3.79
C LYS A 115 -6.77 12.41 4.63
N GLU A 116 -6.10 13.21 5.44
CA GLU A 116 -5.25 12.71 6.51
C GLU A 116 -6.08 12.69 7.81
N GLU A 117 -6.07 11.56 8.51
CA GLU A 117 -6.85 11.33 9.72
C GLU A 117 -5.95 10.76 10.83
N LYS A 118 -6.23 11.14 12.08
CA LYS A 118 -5.63 10.51 13.25
C LYS A 118 -6.14 9.07 13.40
N LEU A 119 -5.25 8.15 13.74
CA LEU A 119 -5.62 6.79 14.12
C LEU A 119 -6.37 6.83 15.47
N SER A 120 -7.69 6.75 15.41
CA SER A 120 -8.57 6.77 16.58
C SER A 120 -8.51 5.46 17.39
N ALA A 121 -9.10 5.46 18.59
CA ALA A 121 -9.27 4.25 19.38
C ALA A 121 -10.06 3.17 18.61
N TRP A 122 -11.08 3.58 17.85
CA TRP A 122 -11.83 2.68 16.97
C TRP A 122 -10.96 2.09 15.86
N ARG A 123 -10.09 2.89 15.22
CA ARG A 123 -9.12 2.35 14.23
C ARG A 123 -8.20 1.32 14.88
N ARG A 124 -7.79 1.54 16.13
CA ARG A 124 -6.98 0.58 16.87
C ARG A 124 -7.73 -0.72 17.15
N SER A 125 -9.00 -0.66 17.55
CA SER A 125 -9.80 -1.88 17.78
C SER A 125 -10.14 -2.63 16.49
N ALA A 126 -10.30 -1.91 15.37
CA ALA A 126 -10.59 -2.50 14.06
C ALA A 126 -9.33 -2.93 13.28
N PHE A 127 -8.13 -2.77 13.85
CA PHE A 127 -6.86 -3.02 13.17
C PHE A 127 -6.65 -4.51 12.90
N VAL A 128 -6.39 -4.86 11.65
CA VAL A 128 -6.05 -6.24 11.23
C VAL A 128 -4.54 -6.42 11.20
N GLY A 129 -3.82 -5.45 10.64
CA GLY A 129 -2.38 -5.56 10.43
C GLY A 129 -1.88 -4.45 9.51
N GLY A 130 -0.56 -4.31 9.42
CA GLY A 130 0.08 -3.46 8.42
C GLY A 130 0.96 -4.26 7.47
N VAL A 131 1.31 -3.66 6.34
CA VAL A 131 2.41 -4.14 5.48
C VAL A 131 3.36 -3.00 5.18
N ARG A 132 4.61 -3.34 4.85
CA ARG A 132 5.63 -2.36 4.46
C ARG A 132 6.04 -2.61 3.01
N PRO A 133 5.40 -1.94 2.03
CA PRO A 133 5.75 -2.16 0.64
C PRO A 133 7.16 -1.69 0.33
N ASP A 134 7.98 -2.60 -0.20
CA ASP A 134 9.29 -2.32 -0.74
C ASP A 134 9.43 -2.95 -2.14
N ARG A 135 10.46 -2.54 -2.88
CA ARG A 135 10.69 -3.01 -4.26
C ARG A 135 11.07 -4.50 -4.34
N LYS A 136 11.49 -5.12 -3.24
CA LYS A 136 11.88 -6.53 -3.19
C LYS A 136 10.67 -7.44 -2.91
N GLY A 137 9.74 -7.00 -2.06
CA GLY A 137 8.60 -7.79 -1.58
C GLY A 137 7.46 -8.02 -2.59
N VAL A 138 7.35 -7.23 -3.66
CA VAL A 138 6.32 -7.46 -4.70
C VAL A 138 6.80 -8.41 -5.81
N ARG A 139 8.11 -8.69 -5.91
CA ARG A 139 8.63 -9.57 -6.97
C ARG A 139 8.07 -11.00 -6.85
N GLU A 140 7.76 -11.45 -5.64
CA GLU A 140 7.11 -12.74 -5.36
C GLU A 140 5.63 -12.77 -5.77
N TRP A 141 4.89 -11.65 -5.63
CA TRP A 141 3.50 -11.59 -6.09
C TRP A 141 3.36 -11.76 -7.62
N ARG A 142 4.31 -11.27 -8.43
CA ARG A 142 4.30 -11.50 -9.89
C ARG A 142 4.45 -12.98 -10.23
N GLU A 143 5.22 -13.73 -9.46
CA GLU A 143 5.34 -15.18 -9.63
C GLU A 143 4.09 -15.91 -9.09
N PHE A 144 3.50 -15.44 -7.98
CA PHE A 144 2.24 -15.95 -7.45
C PHE A 144 1.05 -15.76 -8.41
N VAL A 145 0.95 -14.61 -9.10
CA VAL A 145 -0.12 -14.39 -10.11
C VAL A 145 0.09 -15.28 -11.33
N LYS A 146 1.34 -15.45 -11.81
CA LYS A 146 1.62 -16.41 -12.89
C LYS A 146 1.16 -17.82 -12.53
N GLN A 147 1.36 -18.25 -11.29
CA GLN A 147 0.92 -19.56 -10.79
C GLN A 147 -0.61 -19.67 -10.64
N ARG A 148 -1.34 -18.56 -10.48
CA ARG A 148 -2.81 -18.54 -10.41
C ARG A 148 -3.50 -18.50 -11.78
N ASP A 149 -2.81 -17.97 -12.79
CA ASP A 149 -3.28 -17.95 -14.18
C ASP A 149 -2.95 -19.26 -14.93
N GLU A 150 -2.22 -20.19 -14.30
CA GLU A 150 -2.11 -21.58 -14.78
C GLU A 150 -3.46 -22.30 -14.60
N PRO A 151 -3.90 -23.11 -15.58
CA PRO A 151 -5.14 -23.88 -15.43
C PRO A 151 -5.02 -24.79 -14.21
N ALA A 152 -6.06 -24.82 -13.38
CA ALA A 152 -6.09 -25.68 -12.20
C ALA A 152 -5.74 -27.13 -12.58
N PRO A 153 -4.89 -27.83 -11.81
CA PRO A 153 -4.58 -29.22 -12.10
C PRO A 153 -5.89 -30.01 -12.13
N SER A 154 -6.08 -30.81 -13.17
CA SER A 154 -7.25 -31.68 -13.31
C SER A 154 -7.35 -32.57 -12.08
N MET A 155 -8.42 -32.43 -11.30
CA MET A 155 -8.72 -33.32 -10.19
C MET A 155 -8.77 -34.77 -10.71
N PRO A 156 -8.11 -35.74 -10.06
CA PRO A 156 -8.30 -37.14 -10.43
C PRO A 156 -9.76 -37.49 -10.20
N THR A 157 -10.43 -37.98 -11.24
CA THR A 157 -11.77 -38.55 -11.15
C THR A 157 -11.75 -39.65 -10.10
N ALA A 158 -12.49 -39.45 -9.00
CA ALA A 158 -12.75 -40.52 -8.06
C ALA A 158 -13.72 -41.49 -8.73
N THR A 159 -13.18 -42.60 -9.24
CA THR A 159 -13.98 -43.76 -9.64
C THR A 159 -14.47 -44.43 -8.36
N LEU A 160 -15.81 -44.57 -8.25
CA LEU A 160 -16.51 -45.31 -7.19
C LEU A 160 -16.18 -46.81 -7.24
#